data_AF-A0A942KVT0-F1
#
_entry.id   AF-A0A942KVT0-F1
#
_cell.length_a   1.000
_cell.length_b   1.000
_cell.length_c   1.000
_cell.angle_alpha   90.00
_cell.angle_beta   90.00
_cell.angle_gamma   90.00
#
_symmetry.space_group_name_H-M   'P 1'
#
loop_
_entity.id
_entity.type
_entity.pdbx_description
1 polymer ?
#
loop_
_entity_poly.entity_id
_entity_poly.type
_entity_poly.pdbx_seq_one_letter_code
_entity_poly.pdbx_strand_id
1 'polypeptide(L)' 'MRRVQLDEYMRNLKPRAAKVHMVSSARWGRPLPRCRPRNPTEESILTYLDCRRWQKALAEGQLVKLGFRRYRLNV' A
#
# COMPACT_ATOMS: atom_id res chain seq x y z
N MET A 1 -4.06 -5.62 -17.06
CA MET A 1 -3.38 -4.75 -16.07
C MET A 1 -1.94 -4.60 -16.50
N ARG A 2 -1.40 -3.38 -16.63
CA ARG A 2 0.03 -3.19 -16.96
C ARG A 2 0.85 -3.97 -15.94
N ARG A 3 1.90 -4.64 -16.40
CA ARG A 3 2.87 -5.34 -15.56
C ARG A 3 3.56 -4.29 -14.70
N VAL A 4 2.99 -4.00 -13.54
CA VAL A 4 3.54 -3.03 -12.60
C VAL A 4 4.87 -3.63 -12.15
N GLN A 5 5.99 -3.01 -12.55
CA GLN A 5 7.32 -3.44 -12.13
C GLN A 5 7.51 -3.04 -10.67
N LEU A 6 6.95 -3.85 -9.77
CA LEU A 6 6.99 -3.64 -8.33
C LEU A 6 8.44 -3.50 -7.85
N ASP A 7 9.35 -4.30 -8.40
CA ASP A 7 10.76 -4.31 -8.04
C ASP A 7 11.45 -2.99 -8.38
N GLU A 8 11.15 -2.42 -9.56
CA GLU A 8 11.68 -1.13 -10.00
C GLU A 8 11.16 0.00 -9.09
N TYR A 9 9.86 -0.01 -8.78
CA TYR A 9 9.29 0.94 -7.85
C TYR A 9 9.90 0.84 -6.46
N MET A 10 10.09 -0.37 -5.92
CA MET A 10 10.69 -0.59 -4.61
C MET A 10 12.14 -0.11 -4.54
N ARG A 11 12.92 -0.24 -5.63
CA ARG A 11 14.27 0.34 -5.72
C ARG A 11 14.25 1.86 -5.61
N ASN A 12 13.32 2.50 -6.31
CA ASN A 12 13.17 3.96 -6.34
C ASN A 12 12.49 4.52 -5.07
N LEU A 13 11.76 3.69 -4.31
CA LEU A 13 11.08 4.09 -3.10
C LEU A 13 12.04 4.35 -1.93
N LYS A 14 13.08 3.52 -1.76
CA LYS A 14 14.06 3.64 -0.66
C LYS A 14 14.70 5.04 -0.54
N PRO A 15 15.27 5.64 -1.60
CA PRO A 15 15.87 6.98 -1.50
C PRO A 15 14.81 8.06 -1.26
N ARG A 16 13.60 7.90 -1.81
CA ARG A 16 12.49 8.85 -1.63
C ARG A 16 11.93 8.81 -0.20
N ALA A 17 11.74 7.63 0.36
CA ALA A 17 11.30 7.41 1.73
C ALA A 17 12.31 7.94 2.73
N ALA A 18 13.61 7.71 2.50
CA ALA A 18 14.68 8.28 3.34
C ALA A 18 14.64 9.81 3.35
N LYS A 19 14.43 10.45 2.20
CA LYS A 19 14.27 11.91 2.09
C LYS A 19 13.02 12.41 2.83
N VAL A 20 11.89 11.72 2.70
CA VAL A 20 10.65 12.06 3.43
C VAL A 20 10.85 11.90 4.93
N HIS A 21 11.50 10.83 5.38
CA HIS A 21 11.83 10.58 6.78
C HIS A 21 12.73 11.69 7.32
N MET A 22 13.82 12.06 6.64
CA MET A 22 14.69 13.19 7.02
C MET A 22 13.90 14.50 7.17
N VAL A 23 13.03 14.81 6.19
CA VAL A 23 12.21 16.03 6.22
C VAL A 23 11.19 16.00 7.34
N SER A 24 10.61 14.82 7.63
CA SER A 24 9.68 14.61 8.75
C SER A 24 10.40 14.73 10.09
N SER A 25 11.59 14.14 10.24
CA SER A 25 12.42 14.25 11.44
C SER A 25 12.95 15.66 11.66
N ALA A 26 13.12 16.46 10.61
CA ALA A 26 13.50 17.87 10.73
C ALA A 26 12.31 18.80 11.08
N ARG A 27 11.07 18.31 11.01
CA ARG A 27 9.83 19.10 11.24
C ARG A 27 9.09 18.72 12.53
N TRP A 28 9.81 18.23 13.53
CA TRP A 28 9.22 17.89 14.84
C TRP A 28 8.40 19.07 15.37
N GLY A 29 7.10 18.86 15.60
CA GLY A 29 6.17 19.87 16.13
C GLY A 29 5.21 20.51 15.11
N ARG A 30 5.32 20.23 13.80
CA ARG A 30 4.32 20.68 12.81
C ARG A 30 3.57 19.50 12.20
N PRO A 31 2.23 19.53 12.13
CA PRO A 31 1.47 18.48 11.46
C PRO A 31 1.93 18.37 10.01
N LEU A 32 2.20 17.14 9.56
CA LEU A 32 2.46 16.86 8.15
C LEU A 32 1.29 17.41 7.32
N PRO A 33 1.53 18.03 6.15
CA PRO A 33 0.47 18.55 5.31
C PRO A 33 -0.58 17.46 5.08
N ARG A 34 -1.82 17.74 5.50
CA ARG A 34 -2.94 16.81 5.29
C ARG A 34 -3.09 16.58 3.80
N CYS A 35 -2.95 15.31 3.41
CA CYS A 35 -3.43 14.77 2.15
C CYS A 35 -2.79 15.37 0.89
N ARG A 36 -1.47 15.20 0.70
CA ARG A 36 -0.95 15.22 -0.67
C ARG A 36 -1.52 14.00 -1.40
N PRO A 37 -2.18 14.15 -2.57
CA PRO A 37 -2.63 13.00 -3.34
C PRO A 37 -1.44 12.10 -3.62
N ARG A 38 -1.65 10.78 -3.48
CA ARG A 38 -0.60 9.78 -3.73
C ARG A 38 -0.18 9.86 -5.20
N ASN A 39 1.05 9.47 -5.48
CA ASN A 39 1.47 9.33 -6.86
C ASN A 39 0.60 8.23 -7.54
N PRO A 40 0.07 8.43 -8.76
CA PRO A 40 -0.75 7.43 -9.44
C PRO A 40 -0.10 6.04 -9.53
N THR A 41 1.22 5.98 -9.68
CA THR A 41 1.98 4.72 -9.69
C THR A 41 1.94 4.06 -8.31
N GLU A 42 2.13 4.83 -7.25
CA GLU A 42 2.05 4.35 -5.86
C GLU A 42 0.65 3.81 -5.54
N GLU A 43 -0.39 4.52 -5.96
CA GLU A 43 -1.78 4.09 -5.80
C GLU A 43 -2.07 2.78 -6.55
N SER A 44 -1.55 2.63 -7.77
CA SER A 44 -1.68 1.37 -8.53
C SER A 44 -0.98 0.19 -7.85
N ILE A 45 0.17 0.43 -7.23
CA ILE A 45 0.96 -0.58 -6.52
C ILE A 45 0.28 -0.99 -5.23
N LEU A 46 -0.19 -0.03 -4.44
CA LEU A 46 -0.93 -0.30 -3.21
C LEU A 46 -2.19 -1.11 -3.51
N THR A 47 -2.94 -0.72 -4.54
CA THR A 47 -4.12 -1.48 -5.01
C THR A 47 -3.75 -2.92 -5.37
N TYR A 48 -2.66 -3.11 -6.12
CA TYR A 48 -2.19 -4.45 -6.49
C TYR A 48 -1.80 -5.29 -5.25
N LEU A 49 -1.06 -4.69 -4.31
CA LEU A 49 -0.65 -5.36 -3.07
C LEU A 49 -1.84 -5.73 -2.20
N ASP A 50 -2.84 -4.85 -2.09
CA ASP A 50 -4.06 -5.12 -1.34
C ASP A 50 -4.84 -6.27 -1.98
N CYS A 51 -4.98 -6.30 -3.30
CA CYS A 51 -5.58 -7.45 -3.99
C CYS A 51 -4.83 -8.76 -3.68
N ARG A 52 -3.49 -8.74 -3.69
CA ARG A 52 -2.68 -9.93 -3.37
C ARG A 52 -2.82 -10.36 -1.92
N ARG A 53 -2.86 -9.42 -0.97
CA ARG A 53 -3.10 -9.70 0.46
C ARG A 53 -4.46 -10.34 0.67
N TRP A 54 -5.49 -9.81 0.02
CA TRP A 54 -6.84 -10.36 0.07
C TRP A 54 -6.92 -11.78 -0.50
N GLN A 55 -6.28 -12.03 -1.65
CA GLN A 55 -6.19 -13.38 -2.23
C GLN A 55 -5.47 -14.35 -1.30
N LYS A 56 -4.38 -13.91 -0.67
CA LYS A 56 -3.63 -14.71 0.29
C LYS A 56 -4.46 -15.03 1.53
N ALA A 57 -5.12 -14.04 2.13
CA ALA A 57 -5.96 -14.24 3.30
C ALA A 57 -7.17 -15.16 3.02
N LEU A 58 -7.71 -15.13 1.80
CA LEU A 58 -8.71 -16.12 1.36
C LEU A 58 -8.12 -17.53 1.25
N ALA A 59 -6.92 -17.67 0.70
CA ALA A 59 -6.24 -18.97 0.56
C ALA A 59 -5.82 -19.56 1.91
N GLU A 60 -5.41 -18.72 2.86
CA GLU A 60 -5.03 -19.11 4.23
C GLU A 60 -6.24 -19.31 5.16
N GLY A 61 -7.46 -19.09 4.68
CA GLY A 61 -8.68 -19.29 5.47
C GLY A 61 -8.95 -18.21 6.54
N GLN A 62 -8.14 -17.14 6.56
CA GLN A 62 -8.34 -15.95 7.41
C GLN A 62 -9.55 -15.11 6.95
N LEU A 63 -9.87 -15.17 5.66
CA LEU A 63 -11.08 -14.59 5.09
C LEU A 63 -11.95 -15.68 4.49
N VAL A 64 -13.25 -15.59 4.74
CA VAL A 64 -14.27 -16.44 4.14
C VAL A 64 -15.15 -15.61 3.23
N LYS A 65 -15.30 -16.03 1.98
CA LYS A 65 -16.19 -15.38 1.02
C LYS A 65 -17.63 -15.82 1.28
N LEU A 66 -18.49 -14.88 1.67
CA LEU A 66 -19.90 -15.12 1.96
C LEU A 66 -20.80 -14.90 0.73
N GLY A 67 -20.35 -14.09 -0.23
CA GLY A 67 -21.14 -13.75 -1.41
C GLY A 67 -20.45 -12.70 -2.29
N PHE A 68 -21.21 -12.09 -3.20
CA PHE A 68 -20.67 -11.04 -4.06
C PHE A 68 -20.19 -9.84 -3.24
N ARG A 69 -18.88 -9.57 -3.27
CA ARG A 69 -18.20 -8.51 -2.48
C ARG A 69 -18.44 -8.61 -0.96
N ARG A 70 -18.90 -9.75 -0.45
CA ARG A 70 -19.14 -9.98 0.99
C ARG A 70 -18.14 -10.99 1.51
N TYR A 71 -17.41 -10.58 2.53
CA TYR A 71 -16.35 -11.35 3.15
C TYR A 71 -16.46 -11.26 4.66
N ARG A 72 -16.06 -12.33 5.35
CA ARG A 72 -16.00 -12.40 6.81
C ARG A 72 -14.56 -12.70 7.22
N LEU A 73 -14.09 -11.97 8.22
CA LEU A 73 -12.87 -12.32 8.93
C LEU A 73 -13.13 -13.55 9.79
N ASN A 74 -12.31 -14.56 9.58
CA ASN A 74 -12.26 -15.77 10.38
C ASN A 74 -11.13 -15.55 11.39
N VAL A 75 -11.48 -14.92 12.51
CA VAL A 75 -10.60 -14.73 13.68
C VAL A 75 -10.74 -15.95 14.58
#